data_AF-A0A354D5J6-F1
#
_entry.id   AF-A0A354D5J6-F1
#
_cell.length_a   1.000
_cell.length_b   1.000
_cell.length_c   1.000
_cell.angle_alpha   90.00
_cell.angle_beta   90.00
_cell.angle_gamma   90.00
#
_symmetry.space_group_name_H-M   'P 1'
#
loop_
_entity.id
_entity.type
_entity.pdbx_description
1 polymer ?
#
loop_
_entity_poly.entity_id
_entity_poly.type
_entity_poly.pdbx_seq_one_letter_code
_entity_poly.pdbx_strand_id
1 'polypeptide(L)'
;MRLGQIRTPEDVYDWMDENIQYGWLDTENGQHIGEMKNFRKSYRTMSLEEILEYRFGTCIEQVALMKFLLDKIRVENKMFCCRIYEPDDYGNLEDDEHMHCFVLFYRDEKVYHMEHPNFQKKGIYEYASEDEAIKAIVDYYVELRGGKESPTTQFYEVPPGMSFQQFNAFINHQ
;
A
#
# COMPACT_ATOMS: atom_id res chain seq x y z
N MET A 1 2.14 -19.84 8.07
CA MET A 1 3.61 -19.71 8.01
C MET A 1 4.13 -18.81 9.14
N ARG A 2 5.30 -19.08 9.77
CA ARG A 2 5.92 -18.14 10.75
C ARG A 2 6.85 -17.15 10.05
N LEU A 3 6.96 -15.92 10.54
CA LEU A 3 7.86 -14.88 10.00
C LEU A 3 9.30 -15.35 9.75
N GLY A 4 9.87 -16.16 10.65
CA GLY A 4 11.24 -16.68 10.50
C GLY A 4 11.44 -17.69 9.37
N GLN A 5 10.35 -18.17 8.75
CA GLN A 5 10.36 -19.16 7.67
C GLN A 5 10.28 -18.54 6.29
N ILE A 6 10.02 -17.23 6.17
CA ILE A 6 9.95 -16.52 4.89
C ILE A 6 11.33 -16.52 4.22
N ARG A 7 11.38 -16.99 2.97
CA ARG A 7 12.60 -17.09 2.16
C ARG A 7 12.44 -16.55 0.75
N THR A 8 11.23 -16.53 0.20
CA THR A 8 10.95 -16.04 -1.16
C THR A 8 9.85 -14.97 -1.18
N PRO A 9 9.70 -14.19 -2.28
CA PRO A 9 8.56 -13.29 -2.45
C PRO A 9 7.20 -14.00 -2.36
N GLU A 10 7.12 -15.25 -2.80
CA GLU A 10 5.92 -16.08 -2.67
C GLU A 10 5.62 -16.38 -1.19
N ASP A 11 6.64 -16.69 -0.38
CA ASP A 11 6.46 -16.83 1.07
C ASP A 11 5.99 -15.52 1.73
N VAL A 12 6.47 -14.37 1.25
CA VAL A 12 6.00 -13.05 1.72
C VAL A 12 4.51 -12.91 1.43
N TYR A 13 4.09 -13.19 0.20
CA TYR A 13 2.68 -13.10 -0.21
C TYR A 13 1.78 -14.05 0.59
N ASP A 14 2.15 -15.33 0.68
CA ASP A 14 1.39 -16.33 1.43
C ASP A 14 1.28 -15.94 2.91
N TRP A 15 2.36 -15.41 3.49
CA TRP A 15 2.33 -14.92 4.85
C TRP A 15 1.42 -13.71 5.01
N MET A 16 1.44 -12.75 4.08
CA MET A 16 0.53 -11.60 4.09
C MET A 16 -0.93 -12.05 4.01
N ASP A 17 -1.26 -12.98 3.11
CA ASP A 17 -2.63 -13.45 2.90
C ASP A 17 -3.18 -14.23 4.10
N GLU A 18 -2.33 -15.03 4.75
CA GLU A 18 -2.70 -15.76 5.96
C GLU A 18 -2.83 -14.87 7.22
N ASN A 19 -2.10 -13.74 7.29
CA ASN A 19 -1.88 -13.03 8.56
C ASN A 19 -2.33 -11.57 8.57
N ILE A 20 -2.63 -10.94 7.45
CA ILE A 20 -2.93 -9.50 7.40
C ILE A 20 -4.30 -9.26 6.76
N GLN A 21 -5.17 -8.58 7.51
CA GLN A 21 -6.48 -8.15 7.02
C GLN A 21 -6.45 -6.71 6.49
N TYR A 22 -7.43 -6.37 5.67
CA TYR A 22 -7.63 -4.97 5.26
C TYR A 22 -8.40 -4.23 6.35
N GLY A 23 -7.80 -3.16 6.85
CA GLY A 23 -8.35 -2.34 7.92
C GLY A 23 -7.44 -1.18 8.28
N TRP A 24 -7.91 -0.29 9.15
CA TRP A 24 -7.20 0.93 9.50
C TRP A 24 -7.34 1.25 10.99
N LEU A 25 -6.41 2.05 11.49
CA LEU A 25 -6.35 2.47 12.88
C LEU A 25 -6.68 3.96 12.96
N ASP A 26 -7.56 4.32 13.88
CA ASP A 26 -7.90 5.71 14.10
C ASP A 26 -6.92 6.41 15.07
N THR A 27 -7.03 7.73 15.19
CA THR A 27 -6.21 8.57 16.09
C THR A 27 -6.43 8.29 17.58
N GLU A 28 -7.50 7.59 17.95
CA GLU A 28 -7.83 7.14 19.32
C GLU A 28 -7.47 5.66 19.57
N ASN A 29 -6.86 4.99 18.57
CA ASN A 29 -6.54 3.56 18.54
C ASN A 29 -7.75 2.61 18.38
N GLY A 30 -8.87 3.12 17.88
CA GLY A 30 -9.99 2.32 17.40
C GLY A 30 -9.63 1.56 16.12
N GLN A 31 -9.91 0.27 16.10
CA GLN A 31 -9.61 -0.64 14.99
C GLN A 31 -10.82 -0.77 14.07
N HIS A 32 -10.62 -0.54 12.78
CA HIS A 32 -11.68 -0.57 11.77
C HIS A 32 -11.34 -1.60 10.69
N ILE A 33 -12.04 -2.73 10.69
CA ILE A 33 -11.76 -3.88 9.81
C ILE A 33 -12.87 -4.02 8.77
N GLY A 34 -12.50 -4.11 7.49
CA GLY A 34 -13.45 -4.33 6.40
C GLY A 34 -14.39 -3.14 6.10
N GLU A 35 -14.14 -1.98 6.70
CA GLU A 35 -14.87 -0.73 6.42
C GLU A 35 -13.90 0.46 6.24
N MET A 36 -14.33 1.46 5.49
CA MET A 36 -13.57 2.69 5.22
C MET A 36 -14.29 3.96 5.69
N LYS A 37 -15.35 3.81 6.47
CA LYS A 37 -16.14 4.94 6.98
C LYS A 37 -15.27 5.84 7.85
N ASN A 38 -15.29 7.16 7.62
CA ASN A 38 -14.47 8.15 8.34
C ASN A 38 -12.95 8.00 8.18
N PHE A 39 -12.46 7.13 7.29
CA PHE A 39 -11.03 6.88 7.11
C PHE A 39 -10.24 8.19 6.92
N ARG A 40 -10.65 9.02 5.95
CA ARG A 40 -10.02 10.32 5.66
C ARG A 40 -9.91 11.25 6.87
N LYS A 41 -10.86 11.15 7.80
CA LYS A 41 -10.97 12.02 8.98
C LYS A 41 -10.13 11.55 10.16
N SER A 42 -10.17 10.25 10.41
CA SER A 42 -9.74 9.69 11.69
C SER A 42 -8.53 8.77 11.57
N TYR A 43 -8.13 8.39 10.37
CA TYR A 43 -6.98 7.51 10.14
C TYR A 43 -5.67 8.08 10.67
N ARG A 44 -4.83 7.17 11.18
CA ARG A 44 -3.39 7.38 11.30
C ARG A 44 -2.60 6.19 10.75
N THR A 45 -1.43 6.44 10.19
CA THR A 45 -0.49 5.39 9.81
C THR A 45 -0.02 4.60 11.04
N MET A 46 0.18 3.28 10.84
CA MET A 46 0.74 2.39 11.86
C MET A 46 2.26 2.21 11.73
N SER A 47 2.93 1.92 12.85
CA SER A 47 4.32 1.43 12.81
C SER A 47 4.39 -0.04 12.37
N LEU A 48 5.57 -0.53 11.96
CA LEU A 48 5.75 -1.95 11.64
C LEU A 48 5.43 -2.86 12.82
N GLU A 49 5.74 -2.45 14.04
CA GLU A 49 5.38 -3.17 15.27
C GLU A 49 3.87 -3.27 15.43
N GLU A 50 3.14 -2.16 15.23
CA GLU A 50 1.68 -2.12 15.30
C GLU A 50 1.04 -3.00 14.23
N ILE A 51 1.52 -2.96 12.98
CA ILE A 51 0.99 -3.81 11.90
C ILE A 51 1.19 -5.29 12.25
N LEU A 52 2.37 -5.64 12.77
CA LEU A 52 2.69 -7.01 13.19
C LEU A 52 1.91 -7.47 14.42
N GLU A 53 1.58 -6.56 15.34
CA GLU A 53 0.78 -6.84 16.52
C GLU A 53 -0.71 -7.01 16.17
N TYR A 54 -1.27 -6.04 15.46
CA TYR A 54 -2.71 -5.95 15.20
C TYR A 54 -3.18 -6.75 13.99
N ARG A 55 -2.28 -7.14 13.08
CA ARG A 55 -2.60 -8.04 11.95
C ARG A 55 -3.58 -7.46 10.92
N PHE A 56 -3.57 -6.14 10.74
CA PHE A 56 -4.30 -5.49 9.66
C PHE A 56 -3.56 -4.25 9.14
N GLY A 57 -4.02 -3.71 8.02
CA GLY A 57 -3.51 -2.46 7.46
C GLY A 57 -4.18 -2.11 6.15
N THR A 58 -4.10 -0.84 5.74
CA THR A 58 -4.54 -0.42 4.40
C THR A 58 -3.46 -0.71 3.36
N CYS A 59 -3.62 -0.21 2.12
CA CYS A 59 -2.54 -0.26 1.15
C CYS A 59 -1.26 0.43 1.65
N ILE A 60 -1.38 1.45 2.51
CA ILE A 60 -0.26 2.21 3.09
C ILE A 60 0.56 1.33 4.06
N GLU A 61 -0.10 0.65 5.00
CA GLU A 61 0.59 -0.26 5.92
C GLU A 61 1.10 -1.52 5.23
N GLN A 62 0.29 -2.10 4.36
CA GLN A 62 0.62 -3.37 3.74
C GLN A 62 1.82 -3.24 2.81
N VAL A 63 1.96 -2.13 2.07
CA VAL A 63 3.14 -1.91 1.24
C VAL A 63 4.41 -1.75 2.07
N ALA A 64 4.32 -1.07 3.23
CA ALA A 64 5.44 -0.92 4.16
C ALA A 64 5.87 -2.28 4.73
N LEU A 65 4.91 -3.12 5.11
CA LEU A 65 5.18 -4.47 5.61
C LEU A 65 5.75 -5.39 4.53
N MET A 66 5.18 -5.39 3.32
CA MET A 66 5.70 -6.18 2.20
C MET A 66 7.14 -5.76 1.88
N LYS A 67 7.43 -4.46 1.81
CA LYS A 67 8.79 -3.94 1.67
C LYS A 67 9.72 -4.47 2.75
N PHE A 68 9.34 -4.35 4.02
CA PHE A 68 10.14 -4.84 5.13
C PHE A 68 10.47 -6.34 5.03
N LEU A 69 9.49 -7.15 4.64
CA LEU A 69 9.66 -8.60 4.49
C LEU A 69 10.55 -8.94 3.29
N LEU A 70 10.39 -8.25 2.15
CA LEU A 70 11.24 -8.39 0.97
C LEU A 70 12.69 -7.97 1.27
N ASP A 71 12.88 -6.85 1.97
CA ASP A 71 14.20 -6.38 2.41
C ASP A 71 14.89 -7.42 3.31
N LYS A 72 14.16 -8.08 4.22
CA LYS A 72 14.71 -9.14 5.07
C LYS A 72 15.23 -10.35 4.31
N ILE A 73 14.61 -10.69 3.20
CA ILE A 73 15.07 -11.77 2.31
C ILE A 73 16.00 -11.26 1.19
N ARG A 74 16.41 -9.99 1.26
CA ARG A 74 17.34 -9.33 0.34
C ARG A 74 16.86 -9.31 -1.11
N VAL A 75 15.55 -9.15 -1.30
CA VAL A 75 14.95 -8.95 -2.62
C VAL A 75 14.84 -7.46 -2.89
N GLU A 76 15.41 -7.02 -4.01
CA GLU A 76 15.29 -5.63 -4.46
C GLU A 76 13.81 -5.27 -4.67
N ASN A 77 13.39 -4.11 -4.17
CA ASN A 77 12.00 -3.66 -4.22
C ASN A 77 11.89 -2.13 -4.15
N LYS A 78 10.76 -1.61 -4.64
CA LYS A 78 10.37 -0.20 -4.58
C LYS A 78 8.89 -0.07 -4.24
N MET A 79 8.55 0.97 -3.47
CA MET A 79 7.15 1.32 -3.17
C MET A 79 6.70 2.49 -4.03
N PHE A 80 5.46 2.44 -4.47
CA PHE A 80 4.84 3.47 -5.29
C PHE A 80 3.45 3.79 -4.78
N CYS A 81 3.03 5.04 -4.95
CA CYS A 81 1.71 5.50 -4.60
C CYS A 81 1.08 6.19 -5.82
N CYS A 82 -0.01 5.63 -6.35
CA CYS A 82 -0.83 6.29 -7.36
C CYS A 82 -2.09 6.87 -6.71
N ARG A 83 -2.39 8.14 -7.00
CA ARG A 83 -3.49 8.85 -6.34
C ARG A 83 -4.07 9.92 -7.23
N ILE A 84 -5.33 10.29 -7.04
CA ILE A 84 -5.83 11.58 -7.55
C ILE A 84 -5.12 12.68 -6.76
N TYR A 85 -4.61 13.70 -7.46
CA TYR A 85 -4.09 14.88 -6.77
C TYR A 85 -5.25 15.57 -6.06
N GLU A 86 -5.26 15.50 -4.75
CA GLU A 86 -6.22 16.24 -3.94
C GLU A 86 -5.64 17.64 -3.69
N PRO A 87 -6.39 18.72 -4.00
CA PRO A 87 -5.95 20.05 -3.63
C PRO A 87 -5.76 20.14 -2.11
N ASP A 88 -4.92 21.09 -1.66
CA ASP A 88 -4.68 21.33 -0.23
C ASP A 88 -5.98 21.58 0.57
N ASP A 89 -7.05 22.01 -0.13
CA ASP A 89 -8.41 22.05 0.39
C ASP A 89 -9.00 20.64 0.45
N TYR A 90 -8.61 19.94 1.52
CA TYR A 90 -9.12 18.64 1.96
C TYR A 90 -10.54 18.79 2.55
N GLY A 91 -11.42 19.50 1.84
CA GLY A 91 -12.67 20.06 2.37
C GLY A 91 -13.80 19.04 2.55
N ASN A 92 -13.71 17.88 1.89
CA ASN A 92 -14.70 16.81 2.02
C ASN A 92 -14.08 15.54 2.62
N LEU A 93 -14.19 15.42 3.94
CA LEU A 93 -13.74 14.26 4.71
C LEU A 93 -14.63 13.02 4.54
N GLU A 94 -15.77 13.17 3.86
CA GLU A 94 -16.74 12.10 3.61
C GLU A 94 -16.58 11.47 2.21
N ASP A 95 -15.70 12.02 1.36
CA ASP A 95 -15.44 11.46 0.02
C ASP A 95 -14.68 10.13 0.09
N ASP A 96 -14.78 9.35 -0.98
CA ASP A 96 -14.04 8.09 -1.11
C ASP A 96 -12.53 8.33 -1.20
N GLU A 97 -11.77 7.35 -0.70
CA GLU A 97 -10.32 7.33 -0.86
C GLU A 97 -9.95 7.11 -2.33
N HIS A 98 -8.92 7.84 -2.79
CA HIS A 98 -8.49 7.84 -4.17
C HIS A 98 -6.98 7.58 -4.28
N MET A 99 -6.42 6.83 -3.34
CA MET A 99 -5.01 6.50 -3.27
C MET A 99 -4.85 4.98 -3.39
N HIS A 100 -3.70 4.53 -3.88
CA HIS A 100 -3.30 3.13 -3.80
C HIS A 100 -1.80 3.07 -3.71
N CYS A 101 -1.30 2.39 -2.68
CA CYS A 101 0.11 2.10 -2.55
C CYS A 101 0.39 0.65 -2.91
N PHE A 102 1.46 0.43 -3.68
CA PHE A 102 1.84 -0.89 -4.18
C PHE A 102 3.35 -1.06 -4.17
N VAL A 103 3.80 -2.32 -4.15
CA VAL A 103 5.23 -2.68 -4.17
C VAL A 103 5.57 -3.40 -5.47
N LEU A 104 6.69 -3.00 -6.07
CA LEU A 104 7.34 -3.76 -7.13
C LEU A 104 8.60 -4.42 -6.58
N PHE A 105 8.88 -5.64 -7.00
CA PHE A 105 10.13 -6.34 -6.70
C PHE A 105 10.78 -6.89 -7.97
N TYR A 106 12.09 -7.10 -7.93
CA TYR A 106 12.90 -7.41 -9.11
C TYR A 106 13.59 -8.77 -8.95
N ARG A 107 13.45 -9.61 -9.98
CA ARG A 107 14.06 -10.95 -10.03
C ARG A 107 14.28 -11.35 -11.49
N ASP A 108 15.44 -11.92 -11.80
CA ASP A 108 15.76 -12.46 -13.14
C ASP A 108 15.48 -11.49 -14.30
N GLU A 109 15.88 -10.22 -14.14
CA GLU A 109 15.67 -9.15 -15.13
C GLU A 109 14.18 -8.84 -15.41
N LYS A 110 13.27 -9.33 -14.56
CA LYS A 110 11.83 -9.06 -14.58
C LYS A 110 11.40 -8.20 -13.40
N VAL A 111 10.22 -7.59 -13.57
CA VAL A 111 9.56 -6.79 -12.53
C VAL A 111 8.27 -7.49 -12.13
N TYR A 112 8.02 -7.55 -10.83
CA TYR A 112 6.86 -8.21 -10.27
C TYR A 112 6.08 -7.26 -9.37
N HIS A 113 4.77 -7.22 -9.52
CA HIS A 113 3.86 -6.51 -8.62
C HIS A 113 3.28 -7.51 -7.61
N MET A 114 3.46 -7.24 -6.32
CA MET A 114 2.78 -7.97 -5.25
C MET A 114 1.56 -7.18 -4.79
N GLU A 115 0.38 -7.60 -5.24
CA GLU A 115 -0.90 -6.98 -4.91
C GLU A 115 -1.61 -7.80 -3.84
N HIS A 116 -1.76 -7.23 -2.66
CA HIS A 116 -2.51 -7.81 -1.55
C HIS A 116 -3.67 -6.91 -1.06
N PRO A 117 -3.52 -5.56 -1.00
CA PRO A 117 -4.60 -4.68 -0.57
C PRO A 117 -5.85 -4.71 -1.47
N ASN A 118 -5.70 -4.91 -2.78
CA ASN A 118 -6.83 -4.98 -3.70
C ASN A 118 -7.40 -6.41 -3.81
N PHE A 119 -8.50 -6.66 -3.09
CA PHE A 119 -9.16 -7.96 -3.05
C PHE A 119 -9.54 -8.54 -4.43
N GLN A 120 -9.84 -7.72 -5.43
CA GLN A 120 -10.21 -8.20 -6.77
C GLN A 120 -9.01 -8.57 -7.64
N LYS A 121 -7.82 -8.10 -7.26
CA LYS A 121 -6.58 -8.23 -8.01
C LYS A 121 -5.46 -8.80 -7.14
N LYS A 122 -5.81 -9.58 -6.10
CA LYS A 122 -4.83 -10.25 -5.25
C LYS A 122 -3.94 -11.18 -6.09
N GLY A 123 -2.62 -11.04 -5.95
CA GLY A 123 -1.65 -11.94 -6.56
C GLY A 123 -0.26 -11.33 -6.77
N ILE A 124 0.61 -12.13 -7.40
CA ILE A 124 1.91 -11.69 -7.91
C ILE A 124 1.85 -11.67 -9.43
N TYR A 125 2.13 -10.52 -10.03
CA TYR A 125 2.03 -10.31 -11.48
C TYR A 125 3.39 -9.97 -12.07
N GLU A 126 3.78 -10.64 -13.16
CA GLU A 126 5.04 -10.40 -13.87
C GLU A 126 4.87 -9.36 -14.99
N TYR A 127 5.88 -8.52 -15.16
CA TYR A 127 6.00 -7.51 -16.21
C TYR A 127 7.40 -7.52 -16.81
N ALA A 128 7.54 -7.04 -18.05
CA ALA A 128 8.84 -6.94 -18.70
C ALA A 128 9.66 -5.74 -18.21
N SER A 129 9.02 -4.70 -17.66
CA SER A 129 9.70 -3.52 -17.11
C SER A 129 8.90 -2.84 -15.99
N GLU A 130 9.57 -1.93 -15.26
CA GLU A 130 8.96 -1.10 -14.23
C GLU A 130 7.91 -0.15 -14.83
N ASP A 131 8.22 0.46 -15.97
CA ASP A 131 7.29 1.34 -16.68
C ASP A 131 6.01 0.60 -17.11
N GLU A 132 6.14 -0.64 -17.59
CA GLU A 132 4.99 -1.48 -17.96
C GLU A 132 4.15 -1.82 -16.73
N ALA A 133 4.78 -2.22 -15.63
CA ALA A 133 4.11 -2.53 -14.38
C ALA A 133 3.34 -1.31 -13.84
N ILE A 134 4.01 -0.17 -13.71
CA ILE A 134 3.41 1.08 -13.25
C ILE A 134 2.25 1.47 -14.16
N LYS A 135 2.44 1.46 -15.49
CA LYS A 135 1.37 1.80 -16.42
C LYS A 135 0.15 0.91 -16.24
N ALA A 136 0.33 -0.41 -16.19
CA ALA A 136 -0.78 -1.36 -16.05
C ALA A 136 -1.56 -1.16 -14.74
N ILE A 137 -0.85 -0.90 -13.63
CA ILE A 137 -1.47 -0.66 -12.32
C ILE A 137 -2.21 0.69 -12.32
N VAL A 138 -1.58 1.75 -12.83
CA VAL A 138 -2.15 3.10 -12.85
C VAL A 138 -3.38 3.15 -13.75
N ASP A 139 -3.33 2.57 -14.95
CA ASP A 139 -4.48 2.53 -15.87
C ASP A 139 -5.71 1.90 -15.19
N TYR A 140 -5.51 0.79 -14.45
CA TYR A 140 -6.59 0.16 -13.68
C TYR A 140 -7.24 1.10 -12.65
N TYR A 141 -6.44 1.85 -11.88
CA TYR A 141 -6.97 2.79 -10.89
C TYR A 141 -7.57 4.05 -11.53
N VAL A 142 -7.05 4.49 -12.67
CA VAL A 142 -7.64 5.57 -13.47
C VAL A 142 -9.04 5.17 -13.96
N GLU A 143 -9.19 3.96 -14.51
CA GLU A 143 -10.48 3.43 -14.95
C GLU A 143 -11.48 3.33 -13.78
N LEU A 144 -11.03 2.79 -12.65
CA LEU A 144 -11.85 2.65 -11.44
C LEU A 144 -12.35 4.00 -10.91
N ARG A 145 -11.58 5.07 -11.12
CA ARG A 145 -11.90 6.44 -10.67
C ARG A 145 -12.54 7.30 -11.78
N GLY A 146 -13.08 6.68 -12.83
CA GLY A 146 -13.82 7.38 -13.88
C GLY A 146 -12.94 8.20 -14.84
N GLY A 147 -11.70 7.77 -15.07
CA GLY A 147 -10.77 8.38 -16.04
C GLY A 147 -9.97 9.58 -15.52
N LYS A 148 -10.02 9.87 -14.22
CA LYS A 148 -9.23 10.95 -13.62
C LYS A 148 -7.75 10.57 -13.58
N GLU A 149 -6.87 11.51 -13.94
CA GLU A 149 -5.42 11.31 -13.87
C GLU A 149 -4.97 10.93 -12.46
N SER A 150 -4.00 10.01 -12.40
CA SER A 150 -3.47 9.47 -11.14
C SER A 150 -1.94 9.56 -11.14
N PRO A 151 -1.36 10.73 -10.77
CA PRO A 151 0.09 10.83 -10.57
C PRO A 151 0.61 9.70 -9.68
N THR A 152 1.78 9.18 -10.06
CA THR A 152 2.44 8.08 -9.36
C THR A 152 3.79 8.53 -8.87
N THR A 153 4.05 8.31 -7.58
CA THR A 153 5.27 8.74 -6.92
C THR A 153 5.92 7.54 -6.24
N GLN A 154 7.21 7.34 -6.47
CA GLN A 154 8.00 6.41 -5.67
C GLN A 154 8.23 7.03 -4.29
N PHE A 155 8.16 6.22 -3.23
CA PHE A 155 8.47 6.67 -1.87
C PHE A 155 9.19 5.57 -1.10
N TYR A 156 9.83 5.93 0.02
CA TYR A 156 10.82 5.06 0.66
C TYR A 156 10.44 4.55 2.05
N GLU A 157 9.51 5.22 2.73
CA GLU A 157 9.06 4.85 4.07
C GLU A 157 7.62 5.29 4.34
N VAL A 158 7.01 4.72 5.37
CA VAL A 158 5.72 5.15 5.93
C VAL A 158 5.96 5.55 7.38
N PRO A 159 6.09 6.86 7.68
CA PRO A 159 6.26 7.31 9.05
C PRO A 159 4.99 7.01 9.87
N PRO A 160 5.12 6.52 11.11
CA PRO A 160 3.96 6.21 11.95
C PRO A 160 3.29 7.48 12.48
N GLY A 161 1.97 7.40 12.74
CA GLY A 161 1.20 8.46 13.36
C GLY A 161 0.80 9.63 12.45
N MET A 162 1.00 9.50 11.13
CA MET A 162 0.54 10.50 10.16
C MET A 162 -0.95 10.32 9.87
N SER A 163 -1.73 11.39 9.88
CA SER A 163 -3.08 11.38 9.31
C SER A 163 -3.05 11.12 7.80
N PHE A 164 -4.19 10.82 7.20
CA PHE A 164 -4.24 10.62 5.74
C PHE A 164 -3.78 11.87 4.98
N GLN A 165 -4.21 13.05 5.41
CA GLN A 165 -3.79 14.32 4.82
C GLN A 165 -2.27 14.52 4.94
N GLN A 166 -1.69 14.21 6.11
CA GLN A 166 -0.25 14.33 6.33
C GLN A 166 0.53 13.34 5.46
N PHE A 167 0.05 12.11 5.33
CA PHE A 167 0.67 11.11 4.47
C PHE A 167 0.59 11.52 2.99
N ASN A 168 -0.57 12.01 2.53
CA ASN A 168 -0.72 12.49 1.16
C ASN A 168 0.25 13.65 0.84
N ALA A 169 0.39 14.62 1.77
CA ALA A 169 1.35 15.71 1.65
C ALA A 169 2.80 15.21 1.70
N PHE A 170 3.11 14.24 2.56
CA PHE A 170 4.44 13.65 2.66
C PHE A 170 4.90 13.01 1.34
N ILE A 171 4.02 12.26 0.66
CA ILE A 171 4.34 11.64 -0.63
C ILE A 171 4.56 12.69 -1.73
N ASN A 172 3.98 13.89 -1.64
CA ASN A 172 4.21 14.97 -2.60
C ASN A 172 5.63 15.58 -2.54
N HIS A 173 6.41 15.28 -1.51
CA HIS A 173 7.70 15.90 -1.24
C HIS A 173 8.87 14.91 -1.11
N GLN A 174 8.71 13.69 -1.64
CA GLN A 174 9.72 12.63 -1.68
C GLN A 174 10.70 12.75 -2.84
#